data_AF-U6RLW8-F1
#
_entry.id   AF-U6RLW8-F1
#
_cell.length_a   1.000
_cell.length_b   1.000
_cell.length_c   1.000
_cell.angle_alpha   90.00
_cell.angle_beta   90.00
_cell.angle_gamma   90.00
#
_symmetry.space_group_name_H-M   'P 1'
#
loop_
_entity.id
_entity.type
_entity.pdbx_description
1 polymer ?
#
loop_
_entity_poly.entity_id
_entity_poly.type
_entity_poly.pdbx_seq_one_letter_code
_entity_poly.pdbx_strand_id
1 'polypeptide(L)' 'MIKIDTKEDPRQVVEHHKLVICPTCGQKLTDVKYVKGIVTLRIKCRRCKNYINVDLIGNDDDCKT' A
#
# COMPACT_ATOMS: atom_id res chain seq x y z
N MET A 1 -2.13 13.92 20.74
CA MET A 1 -2.61 12.52 20.77
C MET A 1 -3.24 12.23 19.41
N ILE A 2 -2.65 11.35 18.61
CA ILE A 2 -3.18 11.01 17.27
C ILE A 2 -4.30 9.98 17.48
N LYS A 3 -5.51 10.27 16.98
CA LYS A 3 -6.60 9.28 16.90
C LYS A 3 -6.50 8.58 15.55
N ILE A 4 -6.44 7.25 15.58
CA ILE A 4 -6.43 6.40 14.39
C ILE A 4 -7.77 5.69 14.38
N ASP A 5 -8.64 6.03 13.43
CA ASP A 5 -9.90 5.34 13.20
C ASP A 5 -9.69 4.19 12.22
N THR A 6 -10.07 2.99 12.63
CA THR A 6 -10.05 1.78 11.80
C THR A 6 -11.46 1.27 11.61
N LYS A 7 -11.89 1.04 10.37
CA LYS A 7 -13.17 0.44 10.01
C LYS A 7 -12.93 -0.63 8.95
N GLU A 8 -13.69 -1.71 9.00
CA GLU A 8 -13.74 -2.65 7.88
C GLU A 8 -14.37 -1.93 6.67
N ASP A 9 -13.82 -2.14 5.48
CA ASP A 9 -14.38 -1.55 4.25
C ASP A 9 -15.52 -2.44 3.74
N PRO A 10 -16.79 -1.99 3.82
CA PRO A 10 -17.93 -2.78 3.34
C PRO A 10 -17.97 -2.90 1.81
N ARG A 11 -17.10 -2.19 1.09
CA ARG A 11 -16.97 -2.22 -0.39
C ARG A 11 -15.74 -3.02 -0.83
N GLN A 12 -15.30 -4.01 -0.05
CA GLN A 12 -14.20 -4.90 -0.45
C GLN A 12 -14.61 -5.75 -1.67
N VAL A 13 -14.61 -5.13 -2.85
CA VAL A 13 -14.64 -5.80 -4.16
C VAL A 13 -13.21 -6.25 -4.44
N VAL A 14 -13.02 -7.40 -5.10
CA VAL A 14 -11.69 -7.88 -5.52
C VAL A 14 -11.15 -6.93 -6.59
N GLU A 15 -10.59 -5.80 -6.17
CA GLU A 15 -9.96 -4.82 -7.04
C GLU A 15 -8.51 -5.23 -7.34
N HIS A 16 -7.92 -4.67 -8.39
CA HIS A 16 -6.52 -4.88 -8.77
C HIS A 16 -5.56 -4.25 -7.76
N HIS A 17 -5.35 -4.98 -6.68
CA HIS A 17 -4.49 -4.62 -5.56
C HIS A 17 -3.01 -4.84 -5.90
N LYS A 18 -2.16 -3.83 -5.67
CA LYS A 18 -0.70 -4.01 -5.75
C LYS A 18 -0.14 -4.31 -4.37
N LEU A 19 0.24 -5.57 -4.19
CA LEU A 19 0.82 -6.04 -2.94
C LEU A 19 2.25 -5.53 -2.77
N VAL A 20 2.51 -4.79 -1.68
CA VAL A 20 3.85 -4.39 -1.29
C VAL A 20 4.54 -5.57 -0.60
N ILE A 21 5.69 -5.96 -1.14
CA ILE A 21 6.51 -7.05 -0.62
C ILE A 21 7.84 -6.47 -0.10
N CYS A 22 8.29 -6.97 1.06
CA CYS A 22 9.61 -6.63 1.56
C CYS A 22 10.69 -7.16 0.61
N PRO A 23 11.57 -6.30 0.05
CA PRO A 23 12.57 -6.73 -0.93
C PRO A 23 13.65 -7.63 -0.31
N THR A 24 13.82 -7.59 1.01
CA THR A 24 14.85 -8.37 1.72
C THR A 24 14.40 -9.79 2.06
N CYS A 25 13.14 -9.99 2.47
CA CYS A 25 12.69 -11.28 3.01
C CYS A 25 11.40 -11.82 2.37
N GLY A 26 10.86 -11.15 1.35
CA GLY A 26 9.64 -11.57 0.66
C GLY A 26 8.35 -11.45 1.50
N GLN A 27 8.40 -10.84 2.69
CA GLN A 27 7.21 -10.71 3.54
C GLN A 27 6.21 -9.75 2.89
N LYS A 28 4.95 -10.17 2.80
CA LYS A 28 3.81 -9.32 2.42
C LYS A 28 3.58 -8.27 3.49
N LEU A 29 3.61 -6.98 3.13
CA LEU A 29 3.60 -5.88 4.10
C LEU A 29 2.26 -5.18 4.19
N THR A 30 1.80 -4.66 3.04
CA THR A 30 0.54 -3.95 2.93
C THR A 30 0.01 -4.11 1.52
N ASP A 31 -1.29 -3.98 1.40
CA ASP A 31 -1.96 -3.88 0.13
C ASP A 31 -2.19 -2.41 -0.17
N VAL A 32 -1.95 -1.98 -1.40
CA VAL A 32 -2.25 -0.61 -1.80
C VAL A 32 -3.21 -0.60 -2.98
N LYS A 33 -4.31 0.12 -2.79
CA LYS A 33 -5.27 0.49 -3.82
C LYS A 33 -4.71 1.62 -4.68
N TYR A 34 -5.09 1.64 -5.96
CA TYR A 34 -4.75 2.73 -6.89
C TYR A 34 -5.07 4.09 -6.26
N VAL A 35 -4.07 4.96 -6.17
CA VAL A 35 -4.23 6.34 -5.70
C VAL A 35 -3.95 7.27 -6.86
N LYS A 36 -4.91 8.14 -7.18
CA LYS A 36 -4.67 9.25 -8.11
C LYS A 36 -3.70 10.23 -7.46
N GLY A 37 -2.53 10.45 -8.07
CA GLY A 37 -1.47 11.33 -7.55
C GLY A 37 -0.27 10.58 -6.96
N ILE A 38 0.47 11.24 -6.06
CA ILE A 38 1.70 10.73 -5.45
C ILE A 38 1.44 10.36 -3.99
N VAL A 39 1.78 9.13 -3.60
CA VAL A 39 1.73 8.67 -2.20
C VAL A 39 3.08 8.06 -1.83
N THR A 40 3.67 8.54 -0.74
CA THR A 40 4.87 7.95 -0.13
C THR A 40 4.49 7.30 1.19
N LEU A 41 4.65 5.97 1.28
CA LEU A 41 4.44 5.17 2.49
C LEU A 41 5.78 4.74 3.06
N ARG A 42 5.96 4.88 4.38
CA ARG A 42 7.11 4.32 5.09
C ARG A 42 6.65 3.20 6.00
N ILE A 43 7.04 1.97 5.67
CA ILE A 43 6.57 0.76 6.34
C ILE A 43 7.74 0.06 7.03
N LYS A 44 7.59 -0.29 8.30
CA LYS A 44 8.57 -1.14 8.99
C LYS A 44 8.29 -2.61 8.69
N CYS A 45 9.22 -3.30 8.05
CA CYS A 45 9.13 -4.75 7.88
C CYS A 45 9.14 -5.44 9.24
N ARG A 46 8.12 -6.27 9.52
CA ARG A 46 7.99 -6.93 10.82
C ARG A 46 9.05 -8.02 11.04
N ARG A 47 9.51 -8.68 9.96
CA ARG A 47 10.57 -9.71 9.98
C ARG A 47 11.98 -9.12 9.99
N CYS A 48 12.30 -8.22 9.07
CA CYS A 48 13.65 -7.62 8.97
C CYS A 48 13.89 -6.46 9.93
N LYS A 49 12.84 -5.88 10.52
CA LYS A 49 12.88 -4.66 11.35
C LYS A 49 13.41 -3.40 10.64
N ASN A 50 13.68 -3.47 9.34
CA ASN A 50 14.08 -2.34 8.51
C ASN A 50 12.86 -1.53 8.01
N TYR A 51 13.06 -0.24 7.81
CA TYR A 51 12.08 0.62 7.16
C TYR A 51 12.21 0.51 5.64
N ILE A 52 11.07 0.49 4.96
CA ILE A 52 10.94 0.43 3.51
C ILE A 52 10.15 1.64 3.07
N ASN A 53 10.68 2.37 2.10
CA ASN A 53 9.98 3.46 1.43
C ASN A 53 9.26 2.89 0.21
N VAL A 54 8.01 3.26 0.05
CA VAL A 54 7.16 2.87 -1.08
C VAL A 54 6.61 4.15 -1.67
N ASP A 55 7.02 4.46 -2.90
CA ASP A 55 6.52 5.58 -3.67
C ASP A 55 5.55 5.06 -4.73
N LEU A 56 4.33 5.58 -4.69
CA LEU A 56 3.25 5.22 -5.61
C LEU A 56 2.93 6.46 -6.43
N ILE A 57 3.07 6.32 -7.74
CA ILE A 57 2.80 7.37 -8.71
C ILE A 57 1.69 6.86 -9.61
N GLY A 58 0.46 7.36 -9.40
CA GLY A 58 -0.68 7.06 -10.26
C GLY A 58 -0.69 8.03 -11.45
N ASN A 59 -0.55 7.49 -12.66
CA ASN A 59 -0.71 8.24 -13.91
C ASN A 59 -2.14 8.07 -14.43
N ASP A 60 -2.73 9.13 -14.99
CA ASP A 60 -4.12 9.13 -15.48
C ASP A 60 -4.42 8.09 -16.59
N ASP A 61 -3.40 7.39 -17.11
CA ASP A 61 -3.52 6.41 -18.19
C ASP A 61 -3.94 5.00 -17.75
N ASP A 62 -3.91 4.67 -16.45
CA ASP A 62 -4.30 3.33 -15.96
C ASP A 62 -5.83 3.16 -15.76
N CYS A 63 -6.62 4.22 -16.01
CA CYS A 63 -8.09 4.16 -15.93
C CYS A 63 -8.74 3.95 -17.31
N LYS A 64 -8.23 3.01 -18.11
CA LYS A 64 -8.92 2.48 -19.29
C LYS A 64 -8.59 1.00 -19.49
N THR A 65 -9.23 0.11 -18.75
CA THR A 65 -9.63 -1.22 -19.25
C THR A 65 -10.83 -1.70 -18.46
#